data_AF-A0A924W595-F1
#
_entry.id   AF-A0A924W595-F1
#
_cell.length_a   1.000
_cell.length_b   1.000
_cell.length_c   1.000
_cell.angle_alpha   90.00
_cell.angle_beta   90.00
_cell.angle_gamma   90.00
#
_symmetry.space_group_name_H-M   'P 1'
#
loop_
_entity.id
_entity.type
_entity.pdbx_description
1 polymer ?
#
loop_
_entity_poly.entity_id
_entity_poly.type
_entity_poly.pdbx_seq_one_letter_code
_entity_poly.pdbx_strand_id
1 'polypeptide(L)'
;PPPAPAPAPAPTEPAAPLAASATPAEIVIVADVDFLADDFYVDPRSGGAAADNASFALNAIDVLGGSDALVSLRSRAPSLRRMDLVEEMERSAERRIRDRQEALQRELQDTEARLAELQERGRASGFFSGDLGAELTPEETLEIERFRTRVTAVRSELRDTERNLRSDIDALETGVVFLNVWLAPLLVAGAGLFLFWRRQRRGSARP
;
A
#
# COMPACT_ATOMS: atom_id res chain seq x y z
N PRO A 1 -47.04 33.15 -72.09
CA PRO A 1 -47.40 32.75 -70.71
C PRO A 1 -46.14 32.22 -70.02
N PRO A 2 -45.80 32.63 -68.79
CA PRO A 2 -44.69 32.01 -68.08
C PRO A 2 -45.05 30.54 -67.74
N PRO A 3 -44.07 29.63 -67.68
CA PRO A 3 -44.31 28.26 -67.22
C PRO A 3 -44.74 28.26 -65.75
N ALA A 4 -45.67 27.38 -65.39
CA ALA A 4 -46.18 27.23 -64.03
C ALA A 4 -45.05 26.88 -63.04
N PRO A 5 -45.12 27.34 -61.78
CA PRO A 5 -44.10 27.01 -60.78
C PRO A 5 -44.12 25.51 -60.49
N ALA A 6 -42.92 24.91 -60.38
CA ALA A 6 -42.77 23.51 -60.01
C ALA A 6 -43.34 23.25 -58.59
N PRO A 7 -43.98 22.09 -58.35
CA PRO A 7 -44.53 21.77 -57.04
C PRO A 7 -43.39 21.67 -56.00
N ALA A 8 -43.61 22.24 -54.82
CA ALA A 8 -42.67 22.16 -53.70
C ALA A 8 -42.49 20.69 -53.24
N PRO A 9 -41.28 20.29 -52.81
CA PRO A 9 -41.05 18.92 -52.33
C PRO A 9 -41.91 18.66 -51.09
N ALA A 10 -42.57 17.50 -51.07
CA ALA A 10 -43.38 17.05 -49.95
C ALA A 10 -42.53 16.90 -48.67
N PRO A 11 -43.10 17.14 -47.48
CA PRO A 11 -42.37 16.98 -46.22
C PRO A 11 -41.96 15.52 -46.04
N THR A 12 -40.66 15.28 -45.83
CA THR A 12 -40.12 13.95 -45.52
C THR A 12 -40.73 13.46 -44.21
N GLU A 13 -41.60 12.45 -44.26
CA GLU A 13 -42.11 11.80 -43.06
C GLU A 13 -40.93 11.21 -42.26
N PRO A 14 -40.92 11.34 -40.93
CA PRO A 14 -39.84 10.78 -40.11
C PRO A 14 -39.82 9.26 -40.30
N ALA A 15 -38.66 8.73 -40.72
CA ALA A 15 -38.47 7.31 -40.94
C ALA A 15 -38.87 6.52 -39.68
N ALA A 16 -39.61 5.42 -39.88
CA ALA A 16 -40.02 4.54 -38.80
C ALA A 16 -38.80 4.03 -38.01
N PRO A 17 -38.89 3.93 -36.66
CA PRO A 17 -37.77 3.52 -35.84
C PRO A 17 -37.36 2.07 -36.17
N LEU A 18 -36.06 1.84 -36.32
CA LEU A 18 -35.50 0.51 -36.56
C LEU A 18 -35.46 -0.28 -35.25
N ALA A 19 -36.15 -1.43 -35.21
CA ALA A 19 -36.13 -2.34 -34.06
C ALA A 19 -34.88 -3.26 -34.03
N ALA A 20 -34.18 -3.36 -35.16
CA ALA A 20 -32.98 -4.16 -35.30
C ALA A 20 -31.99 -3.47 -36.25
N SER A 21 -30.69 -3.70 -36.03
CA SER A 21 -29.64 -3.12 -36.87
C SER A 21 -29.64 -3.76 -38.27
N ALA A 22 -29.54 -2.93 -39.30
CA ALA A 22 -29.47 -3.38 -40.69
C ALA A 22 -28.07 -3.89 -41.10
N THR A 23 -27.04 -3.48 -40.37
CA THR A 23 -25.65 -3.93 -40.53
C THR A 23 -25.06 -4.32 -39.16
N PRO A 24 -23.97 -5.10 -39.10
CA PRO A 24 -23.20 -5.22 -37.86
C PRO A 24 -22.83 -3.83 -37.34
N ALA A 25 -23.15 -3.55 -36.08
CA ALA A 25 -22.89 -2.27 -35.44
C ALA A 25 -22.38 -2.52 -34.03
N GLU A 26 -21.32 -1.80 -33.65
CA GLU A 26 -20.81 -1.77 -32.29
C GLU A 26 -21.28 -0.49 -31.62
N ILE A 27 -21.91 -0.61 -30.45
CA ILE A 27 -22.49 0.51 -29.73
C ILE A 27 -22.08 0.39 -28.28
N VAL A 28 -21.36 1.40 -27.78
CA VAL A 28 -21.00 1.53 -26.37
C VAL A 28 -21.89 2.60 -25.75
N ILE A 29 -22.74 2.22 -24.80
CA ILE A 29 -23.63 3.13 -24.09
C ILE A 29 -23.10 3.28 -22.67
N VAL A 30 -22.75 4.51 -22.30
CA VAL A 30 -22.39 4.86 -20.93
C VAL A 30 -23.51 5.73 -20.36
N ALA A 31 -24.07 5.31 -19.23
CA ALA A 31 -25.25 5.94 -18.64
C ALA A 31 -24.93 7.24 -17.88
N ASP A 32 -23.68 7.43 -17.48
CA ASP A 32 -23.24 8.56 -16.69
C ASP A 32 -21.95 9.15 -17.29
N VAL A 33 -21.85 10.47 -17.33
CA VAL A 33 -20.70 11.20 -17.91
C VAL A 33 -19.64 11.55 -16.87
N ASP A 34 -19.96 11.42 -15.59
CA ASP A 34 -19.06 11.78 -14.49
C ASP A 34 -17.78 10.94 -14.48
N PHE A 35 -17.77 9.77 -15.13
CA PHE A 35 -16.57 8.93 -15.26
C PHE A 35 -15.44 9.59 -16.08
N LEU A 36 -15.74 10.63 -16.87
CA LEU A 36 -14.77 11.42 -17.64
C LEU A 36 -14.28 12.67 -16.90
N ALA A 37 -14.84 12.99 -15.73
CA ALA A 37 -14.39 14.13 -14.96
C ALA A 37 -13.03 13.85 -14.29
N ASP A 38 -12.14 14.84 -14.31
CA ASP A 38 -10.76 14.74 -13.84
C ASP A 38 -10.66 14.23 -12.39
N ASP A 39 -11.63 14.59 -11.54
CA ASP A 39 -11.75 14.18 -10.14
C ASP A 39 -11.88 12.66 -9.95
N PHE A 40 -12.33 11.93 -10.98
CA PHE A 40 -12.54 10.48 -10.95
C PHE A 40 -11.45 9.68 -11.67
N TYR A 41 -10.48 10.33 -12.32
CA TYR A 41 -9.39 9.65 -13.03
C TYR A 41 -7.99 10.02 -12.51
N VAL A 42 -7.78 11.14 -11.82
CA VAL A 42 -6.45 11.56 -11.35
C VAL A 42 -6.34 11.41 -9.83
N ASP A 43 -5.35 10.66 -9.35
CA ASP A 43 -5.05 10.58 -7.92
C ASP A 43 -4.38 11.90 -7.48
N PRO A 44 -4.99 12.69 -6.59
CA PRO A 44 -4.45 13.98 -6.16
C PRO A 44 -3.09 13.89 -5.46
N ARG A 45 -2.70 12.69 -4.97
CA ARG A 45 -1.44 12.50 -4.23
C ARG A 45 -0.27 12.05 -5.11
N SER A 46 -0.54 11.25 -6.14
CA SER A 46 0.49 10.67 -7.01
C SER A 46 0.55 11.29 -8.41
N GLY A 47 -0.49 12.03 -8.83
CA GLY A 47 -0.63 12.55 -10.20
C GLY A 47 -0.80 11.45 -11.26
N GLY A 48 -0.94 10.19 -10.83
CA GLY A 48 -1.19 9.04 -11.69
C GLY A 48 -2.69 8.81 -11.92
N ALA A 49 -3.00 7.94 -12.88
CA ALA A 49 -4.37 7.49 -13.12
C ALA A 49 -4.90 6.71 -11.91
N ALA A 50 -5.92 7.24 -11.22
CA ALA A 50 -6.55 6.63 -10.05
C ALA A 50 -7.55 5.51 -10.42
N ALA A 51 -8.14 5.58 -11.62
CA ALA A 51 -9.13 4.62 -12.13
C ALA A 51 -8.85 4.34 -13.61
N ASP A 52 -9.17 3.16 -14.14
CA ASP A 52 -8.96 2.84 -15.56
C ASP A 52 -10.03 3.45 -16.51
N ASN A 53 -10.69 4.53 -16.08
CA ASN A 53 -11.81 5.17 -16.76
C ASN A 53 -11.41 5.81 -18.10
N ALA A 54 -10.30 6.55 -18.14
CA ALA A 54 -9.80 7.11 -19.41
C ALA A 54 -9.27 6.01 -20.33
N SER A 55 -8.64 4.98 -19.76
CA SER A 55 -8.24 3.77 -20.51
C SER A 55 -9.44 3.12 -21.18
N PHE A 56 -10.56 2.98 -20.47
CA PHE A 56 -11.82 2.47 -21.01
C PHE A 56 -12.37 3.37 -22.13
N ALA A 57 -12.44 4.68 -21.95
CA ALA A 57 -12.94 5.60 -22.97
C ALA A 57 -12.09 5.58 -24.26
N LEU A 58 -10.76 5.61 -24.11
CA LEU A 58 -9.83 5.53 -25.24
C LEU A 58 -9.92 4.17 -25.97
N ASN A 59 -10.05 3.08 -25.22
CA ASN A 59 -10.23 1.75 -25.80
C ASN A 59 -11.57 1.63 -26.53
N ALA A 60 -12.65 2.21 -26.01
CA ALA A 60 -13.95 2.24 -26.69
C ALA A 60 -13.88 3.03 -28.00
N ILE A 61 -13.20 4.18 -28.01
CA ILE A 61 -12.96 4.96 -29.24
C ILE A 61 -12.13 4.16 -30.26
N ASP A 62 -11.10 3.46 -29.80
CA ASP A 62 -10.24 2.64 -30.67
C ASP A 62 -10.98 1.45 -31.30
N VAL A 63 -11.84 0.79 -30.53
CA VAL A 63 -12.70 -0.33 -30.97
C VAL A 63 -13.71 0.17 -32.02
N LEU A 64 -14.43 1.25 -31.70
CA LEU A 64 -15.40 1.87 -32.61
C LEU A 64 -14.76 2.49 -33.86
N GLY A 65 -13.47 2.85 -33.78
CA GLY A 65 -12.66 3.33 -34.90
C GLY A 65 -12.20 2.23 -35.87
N GLY A 66 -12.53 0.96 -35.62
CA GLY A 66 -12.24 -0.16 -36.51
C GLY A 66 -10.80 -0.69 -36.43
N SER A 67 -10.09 -0.44 -35.33
CA SER A 67 -8.70 -0.89 -35.13
C SER A 67 -8.61 -2.34 -34.61
N ASP A 68 -9.33 -3.26 -35.26
CA ASP A 68 -9.48 -4.67 -34.85
C ASP A 68 -8.13 -5.40 -34.68
N ALA A 69 -7.12 -5.00 -35.47
CA ALA A 69 -5.77 -5.55 -35.40
C ALA A 69 -4.98 -5.16 -34.13
N LEU A 70 -5.37 -4.10 -33.41
CA LEU A 70 -4.67 -3.60 -32.22
C LEU A 70 -5.39 -3.94 -30.90
N VAL A 71 -6.66 -4.34 -30.94
CA VAL A 71 -7.44 -4.78 -29.77
C VAL A 71 -6.91 -6.13 -29.25
N SER A 72 -6.60 -7.06 -30.16
CA SER A 72 -6.09 -8.39 -29.79
C SER A 72 -4.70 -8.35 -29.13
N LEU A 73 -3.82 -7.42 -29.53
CA LEU A 73 -2.48 -7.25 -28.98
C LEU A 73 -2.47 -6.58 -27.60
N ARG A 74 -3.47 -5.75 -27.29
CA ARG A 74 -3.58 -4.97 -26.05
C ARG A 74 -4.31 -5.71 -24.92
N SER A 75 -5.03 -6.79 -25.24
CA SER A 75 -5.82 -7.58 -24.27
C SER A 75 -4.99 -8.33 -23.21
N ARG A 76 -3.66 -8.40 -23.33
CA ARG A 76 -2.81 -8.78 -22.20
C ARG A 76 -2.57 -7.56 -21.34
N ALA A 77 -3.55 -7.22 -20.50
CA ALA A 77 -3.29 -6.45 -19.29
C ALA A 77 -2.06 -7.08 -18.62
N PRO A 78 -1.02 -6.30 -18.26
CA PRO A 78 0.08 -6.84 -17.49
C PRO A 78 -0.53 -7.52 -16.27
N SER A 79 -0.30 -8.81 -16.10
CA SER A 79 -0.72 -9.46 -14.86
C SER A 79 -0.07 -8.66 -13.74
N LEU A 80 -0.85 -7.99 -12.91
CA LEU A 80 -0.41 -7.43 -11.65
C LEU A 80 0.04 -8.62 -10.80
N ARG A 81 1.26 -9.12 -11.05
CA ARG A 81 1.91 -10.14 -10.23
C ARG A 81 2.33 -9.40 -8.97
N ARG A 82 1.38 -9.25 -8.06
CA ARG A 82 1.64 -8.86 -6.69
C ARG A 82 2.57 -9.90 -6.08
N MET A 83 3.54 -9.46 -5.29
CA MET A 83 4.47 -10.37 -4.66
C MET A 83 3.81 -10.96 -3.42
N ASP A 84 3.05 -12.05 -3.60
CA ASP A 84 2.27 -12.68 -2.52
C ASP A 84 3.13 -13.00 -1.27
N LEU A 85 4.38 -13.39 -1.48
CA LEU A 85 5.36 -13.65 -0.41
C LEU A 85 5.69 -12.39 0.40
N VAL A 86 5.86 -11.24 -0.27
CA VAL A 86 6.16 -9.96 0.39
C VAL A 86 4.94 -9.51 1.18
N GLU A 87 3.75 -9.61 0.58
CA GLU A 87 2.50 -9.24 1.24
C GLU A 87 2.22 -10.12 2.47
N GLU A 88 2.50 -11.43 2.38
CA GLU A 88 2.39 -12.33 3.53
C GLU A 88 3.41 -11.98 4.64
N MET A 89 4.63 -11.62 4.25
CA MET A 89 5.68 -11.21 5.16
C MET A 89 5.31 -9.92 5.91
N GLU A 90 4.83 -8.91 5.20
CA GLU A 90 4.30 -7.66 5.75
C GLU A 90 3.15 -7.92 6.73
N ARG A 91 2.13 -8.67 6.29
CA ARG A 91 1.00 -9.06 7.15
C ARG A 91 1.46 -9.80 8.41
N SER A 92 2.50 -10.64 8.31
CA SER A 92 3.06 -11.35 9.47
C SER A 92 3.78 -10.41 10.43
N ALA A 93 4.50 -9.41 9.93
CA ALA A 93 5.21 -8.43 10.72
C ALA A 93 4.23 -7.52 11.45
N GLU A 94 3.22 -7.00 10.75
CA GLU A 94 2.14 -6.20 11.32
C GLU A 94 1.43 -6.91 12.48
N ARG A 95 1.15 -8.22 12.34
CA ARG A 95 0.56 -9.03 13.42
C ARG A 95 1.46 -9.06 14.65
N ARG A 96 2.73 -9.45 14.49
CA ARG A 96 3.69 -9.53 15.62
C ARG A 96 3.83 -8.19 16.34
N ILE A 97 3.88 -7.11 15.58
CA ILE A 97 3.98 -5.75 16.09
C ILE A 97 2.75 -5.38 16.90
N ARG A 98 1.55 -5.61 16.34
CA ARG A 98 0.29 -5.34 17.04
C ARG A 98 0.20 -6.11 18.35
N ASP A 99 0.54 -7.40 18.31
CA ASP A 99 0.53 -8.26 19.50
C ASP A 99 1.49 -7.73 20.58
N ARG A 100 2.68 -7.24 20.17
CA ARG A 100 3.65 -6.66 21.11
C ARG A 100 3.15 -5.35 21.71
N GLN A 101 2.55 -4.47 20.90
CA GLN A 101 1.96 -3.21 21.37
C GLN A 101 0.84 -3.48 22.38
N GLU A 102 -0.08 -4.39 22.06
CA GLU A 102 -1.16 -4.78 22.98
C GLU A 102 -0.62 -5.34 24.29
N ALA A 103 0.41 -6.20 24.22
CA ALA A 103 1.03 -6.77 25.42
C ALA A 103 1.67 -5.68 26.30
N LEU A 104 2.44 -4.76 25.72
CA LEU A 104 3.06 -3.65 26.44
C LEU A 104 2.02 -2.70 27.02
N GLN A 105 0.93 -2.44 26.30
CA GLN A 105 -0.12 -1.55 26.76
C GLN A 105 -0.93 -2.17 27.91
N ARG A 106 -1.19 -3.48 27.87
CA ARG A 106 -1.77 -4.22 29.01
C ARG A 106 -0.85 -4.18 30.22
N GLU A 107 0.45 -4.44 30.02
CA GLU A 107 1.43 -4.38 31.10
C GLU A 107 1.49 -2.99 31.73
N LEU A 108 1.46 -1.94 30.91
CA LEU A 108 1.44 -0.55 31.38
C LEU A 108 0.21 -0.29 32.27
N GLN A 109 -0.98 -0.67 31.80
CA GLN A 109 -2.24 -0.49 32.54
C GLN A 109 -2.22 -1.24 33.88
N ASP A 110 -1.79 -2.50 33.88
CA ASP A 110 -1.69 -3.32 35.10
C ASP A 110 -0.70 -2.72 36.10
N THR A 111 0.43 -2.23 35.61
CA THR A 111 1.49 -1.61 36.44
C THR A 111 1.01 -0.28 37.04
N GLU A 112 0.32 0.55 36.25
CA GLU A 112 -0.26 1.81 36.72
C GLU A 112 -1.39 1.59 37.74
N ALA A 113 -2.24 0.58 37.53
CA ALA A 113 -3.30 0.22 38.46
C ALA A 113 -2.74 -0.23 39.83
N ARG A 114 -1.72 -1.10 39.84
CA ARG A 114 -1.05 -1.53 41.08
C ARG A 114 -0.38 -0.37 41.80
N LEU A 115 0.26 0.53 41.05
CA LEU A 115 0.89 1.71 41.62
C LEU A 115 -0.15 2.65 42.26
N ALA A 116 -1.32 2.81 41.63
CA ALA A 116 -2.42 3.60 42.19
C ALA A 116 -2.96 2.98 43.49
N GLU A 117 -3.18 1.66 43.53
CA GLU A 117 -3.64 0.94 44.73
C GLU A 117 -2.66 1.11 45.91
N LEU A 118 -1.36 0.96 45.66
CA LEU A 118 -0.32 1.16 46.69
C LEU A 118 -0.30 2.60 47.21
N GLN A 119 -0.47 3.59 46.32
CA GLN A 119 -0.52 4.99 46.73
C GLN A 119 -1.79 5.34 47.51
N GLU A 120 -2.93 4.73 47.19
CA GLU A 120 -4.18 4.89 47.95
C GLU A 120 -4.09 4.24 49.33
N ARG A 121 -3.51 3.04 49.45
CA ARG A 121 -3.23 2.42 50.76
C ARG A 121 -2.32 3.29 51.62
N GLY A 122 -1.27 3.86 51.03
CA GLY A 122 -0.44 4.86 51.70
C GLY A 122 -1.25 6.07 52.16
N ARG A 123 -2.06 6.69 51.28
CA ARG A 123 -2.93 7.82 51.66
C ARG A 123 -3.86 7.51 52.82
N ALA A 124 -4.47 6.33 52.83
CA ALA A 124 -5.41 5.90 53.87
C ALA A 124 -4.75 5.64 55.22
N SER A 125 -3.45 5.32 55.27
CA SER A 125 -2.71 5.13 56.53
C SER A 125 -2.22 6.44 57.18
N GLY A 126 -2.53 7.60 56.61
CA GLY A 126 -2.14 8.92 57.15
C GLY A 126 -0.90 9.55 56.50
N PHE A 127 -0.35 8.90 55.47
CA PHE A 127 0.87 9.27 54.73
C PHE A 127 0.87 10.68 54.11
N PHE A 128 -0.29 11.24 53.77
CA PHE A 128 -0.42 12.59 53.20
C PHE A 128 -1.13 13.59 54.12
N SER A 129 -1.56 13.17 55.33
CA SER A 129 -2.25 14.02 56.30
C SER A 129 -1.32 14.70 57.31
N GLY A 130 0.00 14.53 57.19
CA GLY A 130 1.00 15.19 58.04
C GLY A 130 1.13 14.60 59.44
N ASP A 131 0.62 13.38 59.66
CA ASP A 131 0.74 12.68 60.94
C ASP A 131 2.07 11.91 60.97
N LEU A 132 2.98 12.28 61.88
CA LEU A 132 4.40 11.88 61.91
C LEU A 132 4.65 10.38 62.16
N GLY A 133 3.62 9.54 62.23
CA GLY A 133 3.72 8.11 62.57
C GLY A 133 3.55 7.12 61.41
N ALA A 134 3.15 7.59 60.23
CA ALA A 134 2.87 6.73 59.06
C ALA A 134 3.92 6.90 57.96
N GLU A 135 5.19 6.65 58.27
CA GLU A 135 6.24 6.50 57.26
C GLU A 135 6.09 5.16 56.54
N LEU A 136 6.24 5.16 55.21
CA LEU A 136 6.28 3.94 54.41
C LEU A 136 7.32 2.99 55.00
N THR A 137 7.00 1.70 55.03
CA THR A 137 8.05 0.73 55.28
C THR A 137 9.12 0.85 54.18
N PRO A 138 10.40 0.63 54.49
CA PRO A 138 11.46 0.66 53.47
C PRO A 138 11.21 -0.33 52.32
N GLU A 139 10.45 -1.39 52.58
CA GLU A 139 10.02 -2.39 51.59
C GLU A 139 8.98 -1.83 50.61
N GLU A 140 7.95 -1.12 51.09
CA GLU A 140 6.92 -0.50 50.24
C GLU A 140 7.49 0.63 49.37
N THR A 141 8.44 1.41 49.90
CA THR A 141 9.11 2.48 49.14
C THR A 141 9.91 1.89 47.97
N LEU A 142 10.64 0.81 48.21
CA LEU A 142 11.38 0.07 47.18
C LEU A 142 10.45 -0.51 46.11
N GLU A 143 9.29 -1.01 46.51
CA GLU A 143 8.29 -1.55 45.58
C GLU A 143 7.68 -0.46 44.69
N ILE A 144 7.34 0.69 45.25
CA ILE A 144 6.87 1.87 44.49
C ILE A 144 7.92 2.35 43.47
N GLU A 145 9.20 2.41 43.86
CA GLU A 145 10.28 2.77 42.93
C GLU A 145 10.42 1.77 41.79
N ARG A 146 10.35 0.46 42.08
CA ARG A 146 10.37 -0.59 41.04
C ARG A 146 9.22 -0.41 40.05
N PHE A 147 8.01 -0.17 40.53
CA PHE A 147 6.85 0.05 39.67
C PHE A 147 7.00 1.31 38.82
N ARG A 148 7.50 2.42 39.38
CA ARG A 148 7.79 3.65 38.62
C ARG A 148 8.82 3.41 37.51
N THR A 149 9.90 2.69 37.81
CA THR A 149 10.91 2.32 36.81
C THR A 149 10.33 1.37 35.76
N ARG A 150 9.41 0.47 36.12
CA ARG A 150 8.74 -0.39 35.14
C ARG A 150 7.83 0.39 34.21
N VAL A 151 7.05 1.35 34.72
CA VAL A 151 6.21 2.24 33.90
C VAL A 151 7.05 3.03 32.90
N THR A 152 8.18 3.61 33.32
CA THR A 152 9.05 4.37 32.40
C THR A 152 9.70 3.46 31.36
N ALA A 153 10.13 2.25 31.75
CA ALA A 153 10.67 1.25 30.84
C ALA A 153 9.64 0.83 29.78
N VAL A 154 8.42 0.45 30.18
CA VAL A 154 7.36 0.02 29.25
C VAL A 154 6.96 1.14 28.30
N ARG A 155 6.91 2.40 28.77
CA ARG A 155 6.66 3.57 27.90
C ARG A 155 7.79 3.80 26.90
N SER A 156 9.04 3.53 27.28
CA SER A 156 10.17 3.55 26.33
C SER A 156 10.00 2.45 25.29
N GLU A 157 9.73 1.21 25.73
CA GLU A 157 9.54 0.07 24.83
C GLU A 157 8.39 0.30 23.83
N LEU A 158 7.30 0.95 24.24
CA LEU A 158 6.22 1.37 23.33
C LEU A 158 6.72 2.35 22.26
N ARG A 159 7.46 3.40 22.65
CA ARG A 159 8.04 4.38 21.71
C ARG A 159 9.06 3.76 20.78
N ASP A 160 9.84 2.80 21.27
CA ASP A 160 10.83 2.08 20.47
C ASP A 160 10.13 1.15 19.47
N THR A 161 9.06 0.49 19.88
CA THR A 161 8.21 -0.34 19.00
C THR A 161 7.61 0.52 17.88
N GLU A 162 7.07 1.70 18.19
CA GLU A 162 6.55 2.65 17.19
C GLU A 162 7.63 3.18 16.21
N ARG A 163 8.87 3.36 16.67
CA ARG A 163 9.98 3.81 15.83
C ARG A 163 10.50 2.69 14.92
N ASN A 164 10.61 1.47 15.44
CA ASN A 164 11.11 0.31 14.69
C ASN A 164 10.12 -0.20 13.63
N LEU A 165 8.82 0.15 13.75
CA LEU A 165 7.77 -0.18 12.76
C LEU A 165 8.16 0.08 11.31
N ARG A 166 8.88 1.18 11.04
CA ARG A 166 9.28 1.56 9.67
C ARG A 166 10.53 0.82 9.21
N SER A 167 11.52 0.70 10.09
CA SER A 167 12.84 0.11 9.80
C SER A 167 12.77 -1.35 9.34
N ASP A 168 12.00 -2.18 10.04
CA ASP A 168 12.05 -3.63 9.83
C ASP A 168 11.33 -4.05 8.54
N ILE A 169 10.32 -3.29 8.13
CA ILE A 169 9.59 -3.51 6.86
C ILE A 169 10.50 -3.09 5.69
N ASP A 170 11.10 -1.90 5.78
CA ASP A 170 11.97 -1.37 4.73
C ASP A 170 13.19 -2.28 4.47
N ALA A 171 13.76 -2.88 5.53
CA ALA A 171 14.89 -3.80 5.41
C ALA A 171 14.54 -5.11 4.70
N LEU A 172 13.36 -5.67 4.96
CA LEU A 172 12.87 -6.89 4.31
C LEU A 172 12.59 -6.65 2.83
N GLU A 173 11.92 -5.54 2.50
CA GLU A 173 11.69 -5.12 1.12
C GLU A 173 13.02 -4.94 0.37
N THR A 174 13.96 -4.20 0.97
CA THR A 174 15.28 -3.94 0.38
C THR A 174 16.06 -5.23 0.12
N GLY A 175 16.01 -6.20 1.04
CA GLY A 175 16.70 -7.48 0.88
C GLY A 175 16.18 -8.31 -0.30
N VAL A 176 14.85 -8.41 -0.44
CA VAL A 176 14.21 -9.15 -1.53
C VAL A 176 14.45 -8.46 -2.87
N VAL A 177 14.34 -7.14 -2.92
CA VAL A 177 14.66 -6.34 -4.12
C VAL A 177 16.12 -6.48 -4.50
N PHE A 178 17.03 -6.39 -3.53
CA PHE A 178 18.47 -6.49 -3.78
C PHE A 178 18.82 -7.85 -4.41
N LEU A 179 18.32 -8.95 -3.83
CA LEU A 179 18.57 -10.27 -4.35
C LEU A 179 18.03 -10.42 -5.78
N ASN A 180 16.81 -9.98 -6.06
CA ASN A 180 16.23 -10.19 -7.38
C ASN A 180 16.89 -9.32 -8.48
N VAL A 181 17.22 -8.06 -8.15
CA VAL A 181 17.77 -7.09 -9.12
C VAL A 181 19.26 -7.28 -9.34
N TRP A 182 20.03 -7.51 -8.27
CA TRP A 182 21.50 -7.52 -8.35
C TRP A 182 22.11 -8.89 -8.57
N LEU A 183 21.39 -9.98 -8.26
CA LEU A 183 21.95 -11.34 -8.41
C LEU A 183 22.36 -11.63 -9.86
N ALA A 184 21.53 -11.33 -10.85
CA ALA A 184 21.85 -11.61 -12.25
C ALA A 184 23.07 -10.80 -12.76
N PRO A 185 23.14 -9.46 -12.60
CA PRO A 185 24.34 -8.69 -12.96
C PRO A 185 25.61 -9.16 -12.24
N LEU A 186 25.52 -9.49 -10.95
CA LEU A 186 26.68 -9.96 -10.16
C LEU A 186 27.19 -11.31 -10.65
N LEU A 187 26.29 -12.24 -11.01
CA LEU A 187 26.68 -13.53 -11.58
C LEU A 187 27.39 -13.38 -12.92
N VAL A 188 26.90 -12.49 -13.79
CA VAL A 188 27.54 -12.20 -15.09
C VAL A 188 28.92 -11.56 -14.89
N ALA A 189 29.02 -10.57 -14.02
CA ALA A 189 30.29 -9.92 -13.70
C ALA A 189 31.30 -10.93 -13.11
N GLY A 190 30.86 -11.79 -12.19
CA GLY A 190 31.68 -12.84 -11.60
C GLY A 190 32.16 -13.87 -12.62
N ALA A 191 31.29 -14.32 -13.53
CA ALA A 191 31.66 -15.22 -14.61
C ALA A 191 32.69 -14.58 -15.57
N GLY A 192 32.49 -13.31 -15.92
CA GLY A 192 33.44 -12.54 -16.73
C GLY A 192 34.82 -12.42 -16.08
N LEU A 193 34.86 -12.06 -14.79
CA LEU A 193 36.09 -11.95 -14.01
C LEU A 193 36.82 -13.29 -13.90
N PHE A 194 36.08 -14.37 -13.69
CA PHE A 194 36.62 -15.73 -13.65
C PHE A 194 37.26 -16.14 -14.98
N LEU A 195 36.59 -15.88 -16.11
CA LEU A 195 37.12 -16.17 -17.44
C LEU A 195 38.38 -15.34 -17.75
N PHE A 196 38.37 -14.06 -17.39
CA PHE A 196 39.51 -13.16 -17.54
C PHE A 196 40.73 -13.69 -16.77
N TRP A 197 40.54 -14.05 -15.49
CA TRP A 197 41.62 -14.56 -14.65
C TRP A 197 42.18 -15.91 -15.13
N ARG A 198 41.29 -16.82 -15.58
CA ARG A 198 41.69 -18.09 -16.17
C ARG A 198 42.46 -17.92 -17.48
N ARG A 199 42.10 -16.91 -18.29
CA ARG A 199 42.82 -16.59 -19.53
C ARG A 199 44.19 -16.00 -19.25
N GLN A 200 44.32 -15.14 -18.24
CA GLN A 200 45.60 -14.54 -17.86
C GLN A 200 46.58 -15.58 -17.29
N ARG A 201 46.10 -16.53 -16.49
CA ARG A 201 46.93 -17.67 -16.00
C ARG A 201 47.41 -18.60 -17.12
N ARG A 202 46.73 -18.64 -18.27
CA ARG A 202 47.15 -19.42 -19.45
C ARG A 202 48.10 -18.65 -20.38
N GLY A 203 48.22 -17.33 -20.20
CA GLY A 203 49.13 -16.46 -20.97
C GLY A 203 50.56 -16.40 -20.43
N SER A 204 50.80 -16.84 -19.19
CA SER A 204 52.14 -16.87 -18.57
C SER A 204 52.98 -18.11 -18.91
N ALA A 205 52.54 -18.92 -19.88
CA ALA A 205 53.29 -20.07 -20.41
C ALA A 205 53.48 -19.91 -21.91
N ARG A 206 54.31 -18.95 -22.32
CA ARG A 206 55.02 -19.01 -23.60
C ARG A 206 56.49 -18.65 -23.35
N PRO A 207 57.45 -19.52 -23.70
CA PRO A 207 58.88 -19.25 -23.63
C PRO A 207 59.30 -18.17 -24.64
#